data_AF-A0A060M0M2-F1
#
_entry.id   AF-A0A060M0M2-F1
#
_cell.length_a   1.000
_cell.length_b   1.000
_cell.length_c   1.000
_cell.angle_alpha   90.00
_cell.angle_beta   90.00
_cell.angle_gamma   90.00
#
_symmetry.space_group_name_H-M   'P 1'
#
loop_
_entity.id
_entity.type
_entity.pdbx_description
1 polymer ?
#
loop_
_entity_poly.entity_id
_entity_poly.type
_entity_poly.pdbx_seq_one_letter_code
_entity_poly.pdbx_strand_id
1 'polypeptide(L)'
;MKHEQLVYGYVLFGAGVVLFGLMHLAIALTMTANINSDWKLSNSLSSISGWIPYSLSIILMVLGLVIILTYAYMNWLYKEEKEEEKHGE
;
A
#
# COMPACT_ATOMS: atom_id res chain seq x y z
N MET A 1 9.18 21.40 -3.36
CA MET A 1 9.43 20.09 -4.00
C MET A 1 8.16 19.61 -4.66
N LYS A 2 8.27 19.01 -5.84
CA LYS A 2 7.28 19.03 -6.91
C LYS A 2 6.13 18.05 -6.64
N HIS A 3 4.89 18.48 -6.91
CA HIS A 3 3.65 17.70 -6.84
C HIS A 3 3.76 16.28 -7.46
N GLU A 4 4.69 16.08 -8.38
CA GLU A 4 5.03 14.82 -9.03
C GLU A 4 5.32 13.68 -8.01
N GLN A 5 6.07 13.94 -6.93
CA GLN A 5 6.42 12.89 -5.95
C GLN A 5 5.20 12.36 -5.18
N LEU A 6 4.23 13.23 -4.91
CA LEU A 6 2.95 12.81 -4.31
C LEU A 6 2.15 11.94 -5.26
N VAL A 7 2.08 12.33 -6.53
CA VAL A 7 1.38 11.52 -7.56
C VAL A 7 2.01 10.14 -7.63
N TYR A 8 3.35 10.03 -7.61
CA TYR A 8 4.02 8.74 -7.52
C TYR A 8 3.65 7.98 -6.25
N GLY A 9 3.69 8.61 -5.08
CA GLY A 9 3.30 7.97 -3.81
C GLY A 9 1.87 7.41 -3.83
N TYR A 10 0.91 8.20 -4.32
CA TYR A 10 -0.49 7.78 -4.46
C TYR A 10 -0.67 6.66 -5.48
N VAL A 11 0.03 6.72 -6.62
CA VAL A 11 -0.03 5.66 -7.65
C VAL A 11 0.57 4.36 -7.13
N LEU A 12 1.74 4.41 -6.45
CA LEU A 12 2.35 3.22 -5.84
C LEU A 12 1.45 2.60 -4.76
N PHE A 13 0.88 3.44 -3.89
CA PHE A 13 -0.02 2.98 -2.85
C PHE A 13 -1.30 2.38 -3.43
N GLY A 14 -1.94 3.08 -4.38
CA GLY A 14 -3.14 2.60 -5.06
C GLY A 14 -2.92 1.31 -5.82
N ALA A 15 -1.81 1.19 -6.55
CA ALA A 15 -1.42 -0.05 -7.22
C ALA A 15 -1.21 -1.19 -6.22
N GLY A 16 -0.55 -0.92 -5.08
CA GLY A 16 -0.39 -1.90 -3.99
C GLY A 16 -1.73 -2.39 -3.43
N VAL A 17 -2.67 -1.50 -3.17
CA VAL A 17 -4.01 -1.83 -2.65
C VAL A 17 -4.81 -2.67 -3.66
N VAL A 18 -4.79 -2.31 -4.94
CA VAL A 18 -5.47 -3.09 -5.99
C VAL A 18 -4.87 -4.49 -6.09
N LEU A 19 -3.54 -4.60 -6.11
CA LEU A 19 -2.84 -5.88 -6.21
C LEU A 19 -3.09 -6.77 -4.98
N PHE A 20 -3.15 -6.17 -3.79
CA PHE A 20 -3.54 -6.84 -2.55
C PHE A 20 -5.00 -7.35 -2.59
N GLY A 21 -5.93 -6.55 -3.12
CA GLY A 21 -7.33 -6.91 -3.28
C GLY A 21 -7.54 -8.05 -4.29
N LEU A 22 -6.81 -8.02 -5.41
CA LEU A 22 -6.82 -9.12 -6.39
C LEU A 22 -6.29 -10.42 -5.80
N MET A 23 -5.28 -10.35 -4.93
CA MET A 23 -4.79 -11.54 -4.22
C MET A 23 -5.81 -12.10 -3.24
N HIS A 24 -6.51 -11.24 -2.48
CA HIS A 24 -7.60 -11.68 -1.61
C HIS A 24 -8.73 -12.33 -2.40
N LEU A 25 -9.07 -11.77 -3.57
CA LEU A 25 -10.07 -12.35 -4.46
C LEU A 25 -9.62 -13.72 -5.00
N ALA A 26 -8.36 -13.88 -5.40
CA ALA A 26 -7.82 -15.17 -5.86
C ALA A 26 -7.83 -16.24 -4.76
N ILE A 27 -7.52 -15.86 -3.52
CA ILE A 27 -7.62 -16.75 -2.35
C ILE A 27 -9.09 -17.13 -2.11
N ALA A 28 -10.02 -16.17 -2.14
CA ALA A 28 -11.45 -16.44 -1.95
C ALA A 28 -12.02 -17.37 -3.03
N LEU A 29 -11.63 -17.17 -4.29
CA LEU A 29 -12.04 -18.04 -5.41
C LEU A 29 -11.48 -19.46 -5.25
N THR A 30 -10.22 -19.61 -4.86
CA THR A 30 -9.64 -20.94 -4.64
C THR A 30 -10.21 -21.65 -3.41
N MET A 31 -10.55 -20.90 -2.36
CA MET A 31 -11.28 -21.45 -1.21
C MET A 31 -12.69 -21.91 -1.60
N THR A 32 -13.40 -21.14 -2.44
CA THR A 32 -14.76 -21.49 -2.89
C THR A 32 -14.74 -22.71 -3.82
N ALA A 33 -13.72 -22.84 -4.68
CA ALA A 33 -13.60 -23.95 -5.62
C ALA A 33 -13.25 -25.30 -4.96
N ASN A 34 -12.68 -25.30 -3.75
CA ASN A 34 -12.09 -26.50 -3.13
C ASN A 34 -12.62 -26.77 -1.71
N ILE A 35 -13.94 -26.76 -1.57
CA ILE A 35 -14.73 -26.95 -0.34
C ILE A 35 -14.42 -28.21 0.52
N ASN A 36 -13.54 -29.13 0.08
CA ASN A 36 -13.31 -30.41 0.74
C ASN A 36 -11.86 -30.73 1.16
N SER A 37 -10.85 -29.88 0.89
CA SER A 37 -9.45 -30.21 1.21
C SER A 37 -8.87 -29.37 2.35
N ASP A 38 -8.30 -30.07 3.34
CA ASP A 38 -7.55 -29.60 4.52
C ASP A 38 -6.88 -28.22 4.38
N TRP A 39 -7.24 -27.31 5.28
CA TRP A 39 -7.16 -25.87 5.07
C TRP A 39 -5.82 -25.30 5.57
N LYS A 40 -4.90 -25.02 4.64
CA LYS A 40 -3.75 -24.15 4.90
C LYS A 40 -3.66 -23.08 3.82
N LEU A 41 -3.76 -21.80 4.20
CA LEU A 41 -3.46 -20.64 3.34
C LEU A 41 -2.15 -20.82 2.57
N SER A 42 -1.14 -21.43 3.20
CA SER A 42 0.13 -21.80 2.58
C SER A 42 -0.01 -22.68 1.32
N ASN A 43 -0.96 -23.62 1.30
CA ASN A 43 -1.16 -24.53 0.18
C ASN A 43 -1.84 -23.83 -1.02
N SER A 44 -2.82 -22.94 -0.75
CA SER A 44 -3.45 -22.12 -1.79
C SER A 44 -2.49 -21.07 -2.36
N LEU A 45 -1.66 -20.45 -1.51
CA LEU A 45 -0.62 -19.52 -1.96
C LEU A 45 0.48 -20.24 -2.78
N SER A 46 0.85 -21.47 -2.42
CA SER A 46 1.81 -22.28 -3.18
C SER A 46 1.23 -22.72 -4.52
N SER A 47 -0.05 -23.09 -4.57
CA SER A 47 -0.76 -23.52 -5.78
C SER A 47 -0.88 -22.41 -6.84
N ILE A 48 -1.11 -21.15 -6.42
CA ILE A 48 -1.24 -20.00 -7.33
C ILE A 48 0.11 -19.33 -7.63
N SER A 49 1.21 -19.76 -6.99
CA SER A 49 2.43 -18.93 -6.89
C SER A 49 2.08 -17.51 -6.38
N GLY A 50 1.14 -17.44 -5.43
CA GLY A 50 0.56 -16.21 -4.89
C GLY A 50 1.47 -15.46 -3.93
N TRP A 51 2.51 -16.10 -3.42
CA TRP A 51 3.58 -15.48 -2.61
C TRP A 51 4.24 -14.26 -3.27
N ILE A 52 4.58 -14.31 -4.56
CA ILE A 52 5.26 -13.21 -5.29
C ILE A 52 4.38 -11.96 -5.38
N PRO A 53 3.16 -12.01 -5.95
CA PRO A 53 2.28 -10.84 -6.01
C PRO A 53 1.87 -10.35 -4.61
N TYR A 54 1.73 -11.26 -3.63
CA TYR A 54 1.42 -10.88 -2.26
C TYR A 54 2.56 -10.06 -1.62
N SER A 55 3.80 -10.55 -1.65
CA SER A 55 4.95 -9.80 -1.15
C SER A 55 5.16 -8.48 -1.90
N LEU A 56 4.95 -8.47 -3.22
CA LEU A 56 5.08 -7.26 -4.03
C LEU A 56 4.02 -6.20 -3.66
N SER A 57 2.78 -6.62 -3.38
CA SER A 57 1.71 -5.71 -2.93
C SER A 57 2.05 -5.00 -1.62
N ILE A 58 2.64 -5.73 -0.67
CA ILE A 58 3.04 -5.18 0.63
C ILE A 58 4.17 -4.16 0.44
N ILE A 59 5.17 -4.49 -0.37
CA ILE A 59 6.30 -3.59 -0.64
C ILE A 59 5.82 -2.30 -1.31
N LEU A 60 4.95 -2.40 -2.33
CA LEU A 60 4.38 -1.23 -3.01
C LEU A 60 3.55 -0.35 -2.08
N MET A 61 2.73 -0.98 -1.22
CA MET A 61 1.90 -0.28 -0.25
C MET A 61 2.74 0.44 0.82
N VAL A 62 3.78 -0.23 1.35
CA VAL A 62 4.69 0.37 2.35
C VAL A 62 5.49 1.52 1.75
N LEU A 63 6.05 1.35 0.55
CA LEU A 63 6.81 2.41 -0.12
C LEU A 63 5.93 3.62 -0.45
N GLY A 64 4.73 3.40 -0.99
CA GLY A 64 3.78 4.47 -1.27
C GLY A 64 3.36 5.22 0.00
N LEU A 65 3.11 4.49 1.09
CA LEU A 65 2.72 5.07 2.38
C LEU A 65 3.86 5.90 3.01
N VAL A 66 5.10 5.42 2.95
CA VAL A 66 6.27 6.17 3.43
C VAL A 66 6.41 7.49 2.68
N ILE A 67 6.29 7.50 1.34
CA ILE A 67 6.38 8.72 0.53
C ILE A 67 5.30 9.74 0.92
N ILE A 68 4.05 9.28 1.08
CA ILE A 68 2.92 10.13 1.46
C ILE A 68 3.12 10.70 2.86
N LEU A 69 3.55 9.88 3.83
CA LEU A 69 3.78 10.32 5.20
C LEU A 69 4.94 11.31 5.32
N THR A 70 6.06 11.07 4.62
CA THR A 70 7.18 12.01 4.61
C THR A 70 6.77 13.35 4.02
N TYR A 71 5.97 13.35 2.94
CA TYR A 71 5.44 14.61 2.40
C TYR A 71 4.50 15.31 3.39
N ALA A 72 3.57 14.58 4.00
CA ALA A 72 2.62 15.14 4.96
C ALA A 72 3.34 15.75 6.16
N TYR A 73 4.37 15.07 6.67
CA TYR A 73 5.20 15.56 7.76
C TYR A 73 5.95 16.84 7.40
N MET A 74 6.61 16.88 6.23
CA MET A 74 7.30 18.09 5.76
C MET A 74 6.34 19.27 5.53
N ASN A 75 5.15 19.00 5.00
CA ASN A 75 4.13 20.02 4.80
C ASN A 75 3.56 20.55 6.12
N TRP A 76 3.45 19.70 7.14
CA TRP A 76 3.03 20.10 8.48
C TRP A 76 4.07 21.01 9.14
N LEU A 77 5.35 20.64 9.08
CA LEU A 77 6.46 21.46 9.62
C LEU A 77 6.54 22.84 8.95
N TYR A 78 6.41 22.89 7.63
CA TYR A 78 6.38 24.16 6.89
C TYR A 78 5.22 25.07 7.29
N LYS A 79 4.09 24.48 7.69
CA LYS A 79 2.91 25.23 8.13
C LYS A 79 3.13 25.86 9.50
N GLU A 80 3.80 25.17 10.43
CA GLU A 80 4.14 25.72 11.75
C GLU A 80 5.08 26.92 11.64
N GLU A 81 6.17 26.82 10.86
CA GLU A 81 7.10 27.95 10.67
C GLU A 81 6.40 29.22 10.12
N LYS A 82 5.46 29.03 9.18
CA LYS A 82 4.65 30.12 8.59
C LYS A 82 3.69 30.78 9.59
N GLU A 83 3.21 30.02 10.57
CA GLU A 83 2.29 30.52 11.61
C GLU A 83 3.07 31.27 12.70
N GLU A 84 4.29 30.84 13.02
CA GLU A 84 5.20 31.55 13.94
C GLU A 84 5.67 32.89 13.37
N GLU A 85 6.05 32.96 12.09
CA GLU A 85 6.42 34.23 11.42
C GLU A 85 5.27 35.26 11.45
N LYS A 86 4.01 34.81 11.29
CA LYS A 86 2.84 35.70 11.27
C LYS A 86 2.42 36.24 12.63
N HIS A 87 2.84 35.60 13.73
CA HIS A 87 2.55 36.04 15.09
C HIS A 87 3.71 36.83 15.73
N GLY A 88 4.88 36.85 15.08
CA GLY A 88 6.04 37.65 15.49
C GLY A 88 6.12 39.06 14.89
N GLU A 89 5.24 39.40 13.95
CA GLU A 89 5.02 40.76 13.40
C GLU A 89 3.84 41.47 14.09
#